data_AF-A0A7G9NS68-F1
#
_entry.id   AF-A0A7G9NS68-F1
#
_cell.length_a   1.000
_cell.length_b   1.000
_cell.length_c   1.000
_cell.angle_alpha   90.00
_cell.angle_beta   90.00
_cell.angle_gamma   90.00
#
_symmetry.space_group_name_H-M   'P 1'
#
loop_
_entity.id
_entity.type
_entity.pdbx_description
1 polymer ?
#
loop_
_entity_poly.entity_id
_entity_poly.type
_entity_poly.pdbx_seq_one_letter_code
_entity_poly.pdbx_strand_id
1 'polypeptide(L)'
;MAALLGGTLRADTVFETLNGGFTPGNFFWAADDTGWYWTPSMNVDLVGIQTKLATNTNINNNFTFTTTVYTDRPDNGGMVLDSFTWNGTAFVDGPWLGGSFSSPLSLTGGTTYFLGFSGWLAAVTGSGGAGVMMVGPADSSGNATAGTTLLDGWISGSGNPGSFDTPYATGSWPNTPILRFIAADSSTIPEPAAASLIGLPALAMAMRRRRRG
;
A
#
# COMPACT_ATOMS: atom_id res chain seq x y z
N MET A 1 -39.01 -6.72 -30.34
CA MET A 1 -38.92 -6.36 -28.92
C MET A 1 -37.52 -6.74 -28.46
N ALA A 2 -36.61 -5.79 -28.34
CA ALA A 2 -35.22 -6.04 -27.95
C ALA A 2 -34.98 -5.33 -26.62
N ALA A 3 -34.71 -6.09 -25.57
CA ALA A 3 -34.36 -5.57 -24.26
C ALA A 3 -32.86 -5.21 -24.26
N LEU A 4 -32.54 -3.92 -24.15
CA LEU A 4 -31.19 -3.48 -23.80
C LEU A 4 -30.94 -3.88 -22.34
N LEU A 5 -30.07 -4.86 -22.13
CA LEU A 5 -29.49 -5.15 -20.82
C LEU A 5 -28.56 -4.00 -20.46
N GLY A 6 -29.02 -3.11 -19.59
CA GLY A 6 -28.20 -2.05 -18.99
C GLY A 6 -27.21 -2.68 -18.01
N GLY A 7 -25.98 -2.92 -18.46
CA GLY A 7 -24.87 -3.21 -17.56
C GLY A 7 -24.55 -1.96 -16.75
N THR A 8 -24.77 -1.98 -15.45
CA THR A 8 -24.20 -0.98 -14.54
C THR A 8 -22.69 -1.13 -14.55
N LEU A 9 -21.99 -0.20 -15.20
CA LEU A 9 -20.56 0.00 -15.01
C LEU A 9 -20.37 0.47 -13.56
N ARG A 10 -19.87 -0.41 -12.69
CA ARG A 10 -19.38 0.03 -11.38
C ARG A 10 -18.04 0.72 -11.60
N ALA A 11 -17.94 1.94 -11.08
CA ALA A 11 -16.67 2.66 -11.07
C ALA A 11 -15.82 2.12 -9.93
N ASP A 12 -14.58 1.75 -10.25
CA ASP A 12 -13.59 1.38 -9.26
C ASP A 12 -13.28 2.56 -8.34
N THR A 13 -13.04 2.27 -7.06
CA THR A 13 -12.84 3.29 -6.03
C THR A 13 -11.53 3.07 -5.31
N VAL A 14 -10.87 4.16 -4.90
CA VAL A 14 -9.67 4.06 -4.06
C VAL A 14 -10.11 3.68 -2.66
N PHE A 15 -9.71 2.48 -2.23
CA PHE A 15 -10.04 1.95 -0.91
C PHE A 15 -9.08 2.46 0.16
N GLU A 16 -7.80 2.34 -0.10
CA GLU A 16 -6.74 2.72 0.83
C GLU A 16 -5.55 3.30 0.05
N THR A 17 -4.88 4.28 0.63
CA THR A 17 -3.63 4.82 0.08
C THR A 17 -2.59 4.90 1.18
N LEU A 18 -1.55 4.08 1.08
CA LEU A 18 -0.41 4.09 1.97
C LEU A 18 0.63 5.06 1.41
N ASN A 19 0.95 6.09 2.19
CA ASN A 19 1.97 7.09 1.87
C ASN A 19 1.78 7.87 0.54
N GLY A 20 0.65 7.75 -0.17
CA GLY A 20 0.48 8.35 -1.50
C GLY A 20 0.48 9.88 -1.56
N GLY A 21 0.31 10.57 -0.42
CA GLY A 21 0.47 12.02 -0.29
C GLY A 21 1.90 12.49 -0.04
N PHE A 22 2.85 11.57 0.16
CA PHE A 22 4.24 11.92 0.44
C PHE A 22 5.03 12.22 -0.83
N THR A 23 5.96 13.16 -0.70
CA THR A 23 7.00 13.41 -1.71
C THR A 23 8.20 12.51 -1.38
N PRO A 24 8.50 11.50 -2.19
CA PRO A 24 9.52 10.51 -1.88
C PRO A 24 10.91 11.04 -2.30
N GLY A 25 11.97 10.55 -1.66
CA GLY A 25 13.33 10.77 -2.14
C GLY A 25 13.64 9.88 -3.35
N ASN A 26 14.63 10.26 -4.16
CA ASN A 26 15.10 9.41 -5.25
C ASN A 26 15.86 8.21 -4.69
N PHE A 27 15.35 6.99 -4.90
CA PHE A 27 15.99 5.76 -4.48
C PHE A 27 15.88 4.66 -5.55
N PHE A 28 16.87 3.77 -5.65
CA PHE A 28 16.88 2.64 -6.58
C PHE A 28 17.13 1.31 -5.85
N TRP A 29 16.32 0.30 -6.13
CA TRP A 29 16.40 -1.00 -5.46
C TRP A 29 17.33 -1.96 -6.20
N ALA A 30 18.02 -2.83 -5.45
CA ALA A 30 19.00 -3.78 -5.99
C ALA A 30 18.62 -5.26 -5.75
N ALA A 31 17.43 -5.55 -5.22
CA ALA A 31 16.92 -6.92 -5.12
C ALA A 31 15.86 -7.20 -6.20
N ASP A 32 15.64 -8.48 -6.50
CA ASP A 32 14.73 -8.92 -7.57
C ASP A 32 13.27 -8.88 -7.14
N ASP A 33 13.05 -8.96 -5.82
CA ASP A 33 11.76 -9.04 -5.18
C ASP A 33 11.72 -8.16 -3.94
N THR A 34 10.55 -7.58 -3.68
CA THR A 34 10.25 -6.93 -2.38
C THR A 34 8.79 -7.14 -2.01
N GLY A 35 8.51 -7.17 -0.71
CA GLY A 35 7.14 -7.23 -0.25
C GLY A 35 6.96 -6.77 1.18
N TRP A 36 5.69 -6.62 1.54
CA TRP A 36 5.26 -6.19 2.86
C TRP A 36 4.05 -6.99 3.29
N TYR A 37 3.93 -7.18 4.61
CA TYR A 37 2.67 -7.61 5.18
C TYR A 37 1.68 -6.44 5.23
N TRP A 38 0.43 -6.73 4.92
CA TRP A 38 -0.67 -5.78 4.97
C TRP A 38 -1.91 -6.44 5.55
N THR A 39 -2.59 -5.73 6.45
CA THR A 39 -3.81 -6.20 7.11
C THR A 39 -4.91 -5.18 6.83
N PRO A 40 -5.85 -5.44 5.90
CA PRO A 40 -6.98 -4.54 5.69
C PRO A 40 -7.80 -4.44 6.98
N SER A 41 -8.26 -3.24 7.34
CA SER A 41 -9.04 -3.01 8.56
C SER A 41 -10.47 -3.57 8.47
N MET A 42 -10.92 -3.90 7.27
CA MET A 42 -12.25 -4.42 6.98
C MET A 42 -12.26 -5.34 5.76
N ASN A 43 -13.35 -6.06 5.56
CA ASN A 43 -13.52 -6.88 4.36
C ASN A 43 -13.49 -5.98 3.12
N VAL A 44 -12.74 -6.39 2.10
CA VAL A 44 -12.56 -5.61 0.87
C VAL A 44 -12.54 -6.55 -0.34
N ASP A 45 -13.24 -6.16 -1.40
CA ASP A 45 -13.12 -6.77 -2.72
C ASP A 45 -12.08 -5.99 -3.51
N LEU A 46 -10.82 -6.40 -3.38
CA LEU A 46 -9.67 -5.70 -3.94
C LEU A 46 -9.60 -5.93 -5.45
N VAL A 47 -9.74 -4.86 -6.23
CA VAL A 47 -9.68 -4.88 -7.69
C VAL A 47 -8.24 -4.74 -8.19
N GLY A 48 -7.40 -3.95 -7.52
CA GLY A 48 -6.06 -3.69 -8.01
C GLY A 48 -5.17 -3.01 -6.99
N ILE A 49 -3.88 -3.01 -7.31
CA ILE A 49 -2.84 -2.37 -6.50
C ILE A 49 -1.99 -1.51 -7.43
N GLN A 50 -1.70 -0.29 -6.98
CA GLN A 50 -0.87 0.66 -7.68
C GLN A 50 0.23 1.21 -6.77
N THR A 51 1.30 1.70 -7.40
CA THR A 51 2.43 2.37 -6.77
C THR A 51 2.91 3.52 -7.65
N LYS A 52 3.96 4.20 -7.23
CA LYS A 52 4.72 5.15 -8.05
C LYS A 52 6.15 4.65 -8.18
N LEU A 53 6.77 4.92 -9.33
CA LEU A 53 8.16 4.54 -9.57
C LEU A 53 9.08 5.75 -9.50
N ALA A 54 10.29 5.54 -8.98
CA ALA A 54 11.32 6.55 -8.86
C ALA A 54 11.99 6.84 -10.22
N THR A 55 12.51 8.05 -10.39
CA THR A 55 13.20 8.48 -11.63
C THR A 55 14.57 9.00 -11.24
N ASN A 56 15.62 8.34 -11.72
CA ASN A 56 16.97 8.88 -11.69
C ASN A 56 17.75 8.34 -12.91
N THR A 57 18.96 8.87 -13.14
CA THR A 57 19.81 8.48 -14.28
C THR A 57 20.29 7.02 -14.25
N ASN A 58 20.16 6.38 -13.09
CA ASN A 58 20.54 5.00 -12.80
C ASN A 58 19.30 4.13 -12.49
N ILE A 59 18.14 4.49 -13.03
CA ILE A 59 16.92 3.70 -12.89
C ILE A 59 16.38 3.42 -14.29
N ASN A 60 16.15 2.15 -14.59
CA ASN A 60 15.41 1.70 -15.74
C ASN A 60 14.10 1.08 -15.24
N ASN A 61 12.97 1.74 -15.48
CA ASN A 61 11.66 1.19 -15.12
C ASN A 61 10.97 0.46 -16.28
N ASN A 62 11.62 0.30 -17.44
CA ASN A 62 11.06 -0.36 -18.61
C ASN A 62 11.13 -1.90 -18.50
N PHE A 63 10.58 -2.43 -17.40
CA PHE A 63 10.49 -3.85 -17.11
C PHE A 63 9.05 -4.25 -16.84
N THR A 64 8.79 -5.56 -16.95
CA THR A 64 7.53 -6.18 -16.56
C THR A 64 7.61 -6.56 -15.09
N PHE A 65 6.74 -5.94 -14.29
CA PHE A 65 6.57 -6.22 -12.88
C PHE A 65 5.42 -7.22 -12.70
N THR A 66 5.54 -8.06 -11.68
CA THR A 66 4.43 -8.90 -11.22
C THR A 66 4.11 -8.53 -9.79
N THR A 67 2.86 -8.12 -9.55
CA THR A 67 2.32 -7.91 -8.21
C THR A 67 1.48 -9.12 -7.85
N THR A 68 1.74 -9.70 -6.68
CA THR A 68 1.08 -10.92 -6.21
C THR A 68 0.64 -10.74 -4.76
N VAL A 69 -0.59 -11.16 -4.46
CA VAL A 69 -1.10 -11.24 -3.10
C VAL A 69 -1.05 -12.69 -2.66
N TYR A 70 -0.57 -12.92 -1.44
CA TYR A 70 -0.44 -14.24 -0.86
C TYR A 70 -1.12 -14.30 0.51
N THR A 71 -1.47 -15.51 0.96
CA THR A 71 -1.95 -15.76 2.32
C THR A 71 -0.88 -15.50 3.38
N ASP A 72 0.39 -15.69 3.02
CA ASP A 72 1.59 -15.38 3.79
C ASP A 72 2.74 -15.27 2.76
N ARG A 73 3.96 -14.91 3.13
CA ARG A 73 5.09 -14.98 2.20
C ARG A 73 5.35 -16.44 1.76
N PRO A 74 5.73 -16.67 0.48
CA PRO A 74 6.06 -17.99 -0.05
C PRO A 74 7.04 -18.80 0.82
N ASP A 75 8.09 -18.15 1.35
CA ASP A 75 9.09 -18.79 2.21
C ASP A 75 8.54 -19.25 3.57
N ASN A 76 7.34 -18.79 3.96
CA ASN A 76 6.61 -19.27 5.13
C ASN A 76 5.43 -20.18 4.76
N GLY A 77 5.42 -20.76 3.55
CA GLY A 77 4.36 -21.64 3.07
C GLY A 77 3.10 -20.91 2.59
N GLY A 78 3.18 -19.61 2.38
CA GLY A 78 2.06 -18.84 1.83
C GLY A 78 1.70 -19.25 0.41
N MET A 79 0.40 -19.23 0.11
CA MET A 79 -0.14 -19.55 -1.22
C MET A 79 -0.52 -18.28 -1.96
N VAL A 80 -0.34 -18.29 -3.28
CA VAL A 80 -0.84 -17.22 -4.15
C VAL A 80 -2.35 -17.17 -4.08
N LEU A 81 -2.90 -15.98 -3.83
CA LEU A 81 -4.32 -15.68 -3.93
C LEU A 81 -4.68 -15.20 -5.33
N ASP A 82 -3.98 -14.17 -5.82
CA ASP A 82 -4.06 -13.71 -7.21
C ASP A 82 -2.83 -12.86 -7.56
N SER A 83 -2.61 -12.62 -8.85
CA SER A 83 -1.51 -11.82 -9.37
C SER A 83 -1.87 -11.11 -10.67
N PHE A 84 -1.15 -10.04 -10.99
CA PHE A 84 -1.20 -9.42 -12.29
C PHE A 84 0.17 -8.87 -12.68
N THR A 85 0.40 -8.77 -13.98
CA THR A 85 1.60 -8.17 -14.55
C THR A 85 1.32 -6.78 -15.08
N TRP A 86 2.28 -5.88 -14.93
CA TRP A 86 2.18 -4.51 -15.45
C TRP A 86 3.56 -4.03 -15.89
N ASN A 87 3.59 -3.02 -16.74
CA ASN A 87 4.83 -2.45 -17.25
C ASN A 87 5.12 -1.13 -16.51
N GLY A 88 6.36 -0.96 -16.04
CA GLY A 88 6.77 0.23 -15.29
C GLY A 88 7.21 1.43 -16.14
N THR A 89 6.77 1.55 -17.39
CA THR A 89 7.25 2.57 -18.35
C THR A 89 6.94 4.05 -18.00
N ALA A 90 6.51 4.38 -16.78
CA ALA A 90 6.30 5.77 -16.36
C ALA A 90 7.12 6.20 -15.13
N PHE A 91 7.32 7.52 -15.02
CA PHE A 91 8.27 8.20 -14.16
C PHE A 91 7.60 8.85 -12.92
N VAL A 92 8.40 9.31 -11.95
CA VAL A 92 8.02 10.25 -10.87
C VAL A 92 7.25 11.44 -11.45
N ASP A 93 6.24 11.89 -10.70
CA ASP A 93 5.18 12.85 -11.13
C ASP A 93 4.27 12.35 -12.27
N GLY A 94 4.46 11.10 -12.70
CA GLY A 94 3.58 10.39 -13.61
C GLY A 94 2.34 9.79 -12.91
N PRO A 95 1.52 9.08 -13.70
CA PRO A 95 0.34 8.39 -13.17
C PRO A 95 0.73 7.29 -12.18
N TRP A 96 -0.22 6.89 -11.36
CA TRP A 96 -0.11 5.66 -10.58
C TRP A 96 0.05 4.47 -11.52
N LEU A 97 1.02 3.61 -11.22
CA LEU A 97 1.37 2.43 -12.00
C LEU A 97 0.96 1.16 -11.27
N GLY A 98 0.55 0.15 -11.99
CA GLY A 98 0.05 -1.10 -11.41
C GLY A 98 -0.96 -1.73 -12.36
N GLY A 99 -1.89 -2.47 -11.79
CA GLY A 99 -2.88 -3.20 -12.56
C GLY A 99 -4.03 -3.69 -11.69
N SER A 100 -4.86 -4.51 -12.32
CA SER A 100 -6.04 -5.09 -11.70
C SER A 100 -5.99 -6.61 -11.79
N PHE A 101 -6.58 -7.26 -10.79
CA PHE A 101 -6.83 -8.68 -10.78
C PHE A 101 -7.87 -9.07 -11.83
N SER A 102 -7.87 -10.33 -12.25
CA SER A 102 -8.81 -10.84 -13.26
C SER A 102 -10.28 -10.81 -12.78
N SER A 103 -10.46 -10.89 -11.46
CA SER A 103 -11.70 -10.69 -10.72
C SER A 103 -11.38 -10.01 -9.39
N PRO A 104 -12.30 -9.24 -8.77
CA PRO A 104 -12.08 -8.68 -7.45
C PRO A 104 -11.68 -9.77 -6.44
N LEU A 105 -10.56 -9.57 -5.76
CA LEU A 105 -10.03 -10.47 -4.75
C LEU A 105 -10.66 -10.14 -3.39
N SER A 106 -11.55 -11.01 -2.92
CA SER A 106 -12.19 -10.85 -1.61
C SER A 106 -11.21 -11.15 -0.47
N LEU A 107 -10.91 -10.13 0.31
CA LEU A 107 -10.01 -10.20 1.47
C LEU A 107 -10.80 -9.93 2.76
N THR A 108 -10.43 -10.62 3.82
CA THR A 108 -11.07 -10.53 5.13
C THR A 108 -10.37 -9.47 5.97
N GLY A 109 -11.15 -8.54 6.54
CA GLY A 109 -10.65 -7.55 7.47
C GLY A 109 -10.02 -8.19 8.71
N GLY A 110 -8.89 -7.64 9.15
CA GLY A 110 -8.13 -8.15 10.28
C GLY A 110 -7.30 -9.40 9.97
N THR A 111 -7.31 -9.90 8.73
CA THR A 111 -6.42 -10.98 8.28
C THR A 111 -5.18 -10.38 7.62
N THR A 112 -4.00 -10.82 8.04
CA THR A 112 -2.74 -10.37 7.44
C THR A 112 -2.48 -11.15 6.15
N TYR A 113 -2.16 -10.41 5.09
CA TYR A 113 -1.75 -10.92 3.78
C TYR A 113 -0.34 -10.45 3.46
N PHE A 114 0.33 -11.15 2.56
CA PHE A 114 1.63 -10.72 2.05
C PHE A 114 1.49 -10.17 0.63
N LEU A 115 2.00 -8.96 0.41
CA LEU A 115 2.00 -8.26 -0.87
C LEU A 115 3.41 -8.33 -1.45
N GLY A 116 3.59 -9.11 -2.51
CA GLY A 116 4.86 -9.27 -3.21
C GLY A 116 4.91 -8.49 -4.52
N PHE A 117 6.04 -7.86 -4.78
CA PHE A 117 6.41 -7.23 -6.04
C PHE A 117 7.68 -7.91 -6.54
N SER A 118 7.60 -8.48 -7.73
CA SER A 118 8.67 -9.27 -8.36
C SER A 118 8.91 -8.81 -9.78
N GLY A 119 9.99 -9.32 -10.38
CA GLY A 119 10.42 -8.93 -11.73
C GLY A 119 11.28 -7.67 -11.72
N TRP A 120 11.82 -7.30 -10.55
CA TRP A 120 12.78 -6.21 -10.41
C TRP A 120 14.18 -6.73 -10.72
N LEU A 121 14.29 -7.50 -11.80
CA LEU A 121 15.51 -8.20 -12.16
C LEU A 121 16.67 -7.21 -12.13
N ALA A 122 17.67 -7.54 -11.32
CA ALA A 122 18.99 -6.96 -11.31
C ALA A 122 19.36 -6.40 -12.69
N ALA A 123 19.17 -5.09 -12.87
CA ALA A 123 19.83 -4.34 -13.92
C ALA A 123 21.29 -4.13 -13.54
N VAL A 124 21.95 -5.23 -13.19
CA VAL A 124 23.34 -5.34 -12.80
C VAL A 124 24.21 -5.49 -14.06
N THR A 125 23.59 -5.67 -15.24
CA THR A 125 24.25 -5.60 -16.55
C THR A 125 24.04 -4.24 -17.21
N GLY A 126 24.23 -3.16 -16.46
CA GLY A 126 24.03 -1.78 -16.92
C GLY A 126 23.87 -0.82 -15.76
N SER A 127 23.81 0.48 -16.04
CA SER A 127 23.79 1.51 -15.01
C SER A 127 22.43 1.73 -14.33
N GLY A 128 21.43 0.84 -14.37
CA GLY A 128 20.23 1.18 -13.60
C GLY A 128 19.11 0.18 -13.34
N GLY A 129 18.74 0.07 -12.05
CA GLY A 129 17.70 -0.83 -11.49
C GLY A 129 16.27 -0.30 -11.57
N ALA A 130 15.31 -1.05 -11.00
CA ALA A 130 13.93 -0.59 -10.86
C ALA A 130 13.82 0.42 -9.70
N GLY A 131 13.11 1.52 -9.93
CA GLY A 131 12.87 2.54 -8.92
C GLY A 131 11.49 2.40 -8.34
N VAL A 132 11.33 2.10 -7.05
CA VAL A 132 10.04 2.25 -6.36
C VAL A 132 10.06 3.47 -5.48
N MET A 133 8.94 4.20 -5.48
CA MET A 133 8.77 5.31 -4.57
C MET A 133 8.39 4.80 -3.18
N MET A 134 9.24 5.16 -2.24
CA MET A 134 9.10 4.84 -0.84
C MET A 134 9.40 6.12 -0.08
N VAL A 135 8.78 6.30 1.07
CA VAL A 135 9.22 7.35 1.97
C VAL A 135 10.48 6.83 2.67
N GLY A 136 11.52 7.65 2.77
CA GLY A 136 12.63 7.30 3.66
C GLY A 136 12.12 7.31 5.11
N PRO A 137 12.70 6.54 6.05
CA PRO A 137 12.61 6.95 7.43
C PRO A 137 13.19 8.37 7.52
N ALA A 138 12.52 9.18 8.33
CA ALA A 138 13.04 10.45 8.76
C ALA A 138 14.43 10.24 9.37
N ASP A 139 15.35 11.07 8.88
CA ASP A 139 16.67 11.32 9.41
C ASP A 139 17.59 10.10 9.64
N SER A 140 18.87 10.38 9.91
CA SER A 140 19.91 9.38 10.17
C SER A 140 19.67 8.54 11.42
N SER A 141 18.57 8.76 12.15
CA SER A 141 18.24 8.11 13.42
C SER A 141 17.15 7.05 13.29
N GLY A 142 16.63 6.80 12.08
CA GLY A 142 15.70 5.70 11.81
C GLY A 142 14.27 5.96 12.30
N ASN A 143 13.90 7.22 12.53
CA ASN A 143 12.53 7.57 12.89
C ASN A 143 11.63 7.51 11.65
N ALA A 144 10.35 7.18 11.80
CA ALA A 144 9.42 7.31 10.68
C ALA A 144 9.24 8.78 10.30
N THR A 145 9.24 9.11 9.01
CA THR A 145 8.87 10.47 8.58
C THR A 145 7.45 10.76 9.02
N ALA A 146 7.22 11.94 9.61
CA ALA A 146 5.92 12.31 10.17
C ALA A 146 4.80 12.12 9.13
N GLY A 147 3.76 11.40 9.53
CA GLY A 147 2.58 11.09 8.70
C GLY A 147 2.73 9.87 7.79
N THR A 148 3.87 9.17 7.81
CA THR A 148 4.00 7.90 7.10
C THR A 148 3.27 6.76 7.80
N THR A 149 2.72 5.83 7.02
CA THR A 149 2.15 4.58 7.51
C THR A 149 3.21 3.48 7.39
N LEU A 150 3.61 2.91 8.53
CA LEU A 150 4.53 1.78 8.59
C LEU A 150 3.76 0.47 8.39
N LEU A 151 4.33 -0.44 7.62
CA LEU A 151 3.94 -1.86 7.59
C LEU A 151 4.79 -2.65 8.59
N ASP A 152 4.52 -3.95 8.78
CA ASP A 152 5.19 -4.85 9.75
C ASP A 152 6.65 -5.20 9.37
N GLY A 153 7.38 -4.24 8.81
CA GLY A 153 8.67 -4.45 8.16
C GLY A 153 8.50 -4.76 6.67
N TRP A 154 9.63 -5.05 6.04
CA TRP A 154 9.70 -5.32 4.61
C TRP A 154 10.58 -6.55 4.37
N ILE A 155 10.40 -7.20 3.24
CA ILE A 155 11.08 -8.46 2.91
C ILE A 155 11.63 -8.35 1.50
N SER A 156 12.92 -8.61 1.29
CA SER A 156 13.47 -8.85 -0.06
C SER A 156 13.62 -10.33 -0.36
N GLY A 157 13.72 -10.63 -1.65
CA GLY A 157 14.42 -11.81 -2.14
C GLY A 157 15.43 -11.45 -3.23
N SER A 158 16.37 -12.35 -3.43
CA SER A 158 17.40 -12.23 -4.47
C SER A 158 17.65 -13.57 -5.13
N GLY A 159 17.92 -13.55 -6.43
CA GLY A 159 18.40 -14.70 -7.17
C GLY A 159 17.32 -15.62 -7.73
N ASN A 160 16.05 -15.48 -7.34
CA ASN A 160 14.90 -16.16 -7.97
C ASN A 160 13.62 -15.32 -7.83
N PRO A 161 12.90 -15.00 -8.92
CA PRO A 161 11.64 -14.26 -8.84
C PRO A 161 10.61 -14.94 -7.92
N GLY A 162 10.00 -14.14 -7.04
CA GLY A 162 9.04 -14.62 -6.05
C GLY A 162 9.68 -15.24 -4.80
N SER A 163 11.00 -15.06 -4.61
CA SER A 163 11.64 -15.35 -3.32
C SER A 163 11.46 -14.15 -2.38
N PHE A 164 11.16 -14.39 -1.10
CA PHE A 164 10.96 -13.37 -0.07
C PHE A 164 11.60 -13.86 1.24
N ASP A 165 12.90 -14.08 1.19
CA ASP A 165 13.66 -14.84 2.18
C ASP A 165 14.29 -13.97 3.28
N THR A 166 14.49 -12.68 3.01
CA THR A 166 15.27 -11.79 3.87
C THR A 166 14.35 -10.76 4.54
N PRO A 167 13.91 -10.98 5.79
CA PRO A 167 13.06 -10.04 6.51
C PRO A 167 13.88 -8.91 7.14
N TYR A 168 13.29 -7.72 7.14
CA TYR A 168 13.84 -6.54 7.77
C TYR A 168 12.83 -5.96 8.75
N ALA A 169 13.33 -5.51 9.91
CA ALA A 169 12.48 -5.08 11.02
C ALA A 169 11.62 -3.85 10.66
N THR A 170 10.46 -3.70 11.30
CA THR A 170 9.71 -2.45 11.27
C THR A 170 10.61 -1.29 11.70
N GLY A 171 10.60 -0.19 10.96
CA GLY A 171 11.52 0.95 11.21
C GLY A 171 12.81 0.89 10.40
N SER A 172 13.20 -0.30 9.92
CA SER A 172 14.35 -0.42 9.02
C SER A 172 14.02 0.10 7.63
N TRP A 173 15.00 0.72 7.00
CA TRP A 173 14.83 1.23 5.65
C TRP A 173 14.87 0.06 4.63
N PRO A 174 13.99 0.02 3.61
CA PRO A 174 12.79 0.86 3.40
C PRO A 174 11.47 0.23 3.90
N ASN A 175 10.82 0.86 4.88
CA ASN A 175 9.60 0.37 5.55
C ASN A 175 8.29 1.08 5.16
N THR A 176 8.32 2.06 4.25
CA THR A 176 7.15 2.90 3.93
C THR A 176 6.92 3.01 2.42
N PRO A 177 6.37 1.97 1.78
CA PRO A 177 6.08 2.02 0.34
C PRO A 177 4.95 3.00 0.04
N ILE A 178 4.94 3.52 -1.19
CA ILE A 178 3.80 4.28 -1.70
C ILE A 178 2.88 3.34 -2.47
N LEU A 179 1.72 3.05 -1.89
CA LEU A 179 0.75 2.11 -2.43
C LEU A 179 -0.64 2.74 -2.48
N ARG A 180 -1.42 2.33 -3.46
CA ARG A 180 -2.84 2.65 -3.62
C ARG A 180 -3.59 1.36 -3.92
N PHE A 181 -4.59 1.06 -3.11
CA PHE A 181 -5.48 -0.08 -3.25
C PHE A 181 -6.79 0.37 -3.88
N ILE A 182 -7.24 -0.38 -4.88
CA ILE A 182 -8.47 -0.12 -5.64
C ILE A 182 -9.47 -1.21 -5.27
N ALA A 183 -10.71 -0.86 -4.93
CA ALA A 183 -11.77 -1.80 -4.61
C ALA A 183 -13.03 -1.58 -5.45
N ALA A 184 -13.84 -2.64 -5.56
CA ALA A 184 -15.06 -2.69 -6.36
C ALA A 184 -16.25 -1.90 -5.76
N ASP A 185 -16.18 -1.57 -4.46
CA ASP A 185 -17.21 -0.80 -3.77
C ASP A 185 -16.59 0.17 -2.74
N SER A 186 -17.00 1.44 -2.78
CA SER A 186 -16.62 2.46 -1.79
C SER A 186 -17.56 2.53 -0.60
N SER A 187 -18.63 1.72 -0.57
CA SER A 187 -19.71 1.84 0.42
C SER A 187 -19.30 1.52 1.86
N THR A 188 -18.02 1.28 2.12
CA THR A 188 -17.54 0.90 3.45
C THR A 188 -16.39 1.74 3.98
N ILE A 189 -15.90 2.80 3.31
CA ILE A 189 -14.91 3.69 3.96
C ILE A 189 -15.62 4.41 5.12
N PRO A 190 -15.35 4.08 6.40
CA PRO A 190 -15.80 4.95 7.46
C PRO A 190 -14.94 6.19 7.31
N GLU A 191 -15.53 7.33 6.93
CA GLU A 191 -14.81 8.59 7.09
C GLU A 191 -14.27 8.63 8.52
N PRO A 192 -13.02 9.10 8.75
CA PRO A 192 -12.55 9.30 10.10
C PRO A 192 -13.56 10.25 10.72
N ALA A 193 -14.36 9.74 11.67
CA ALA A 193 -15.34 10.54 12.36
C ALA A 193 -14.57 11.76 12.84
N ALA A 194 -14.84 12.92 12.25
CA ALA A 194 -14.29 14.16 12.71
C ALA A 194 -14.73 14.22 14.17
N ALA A 195 -13.80 13.89 15.07
CA ALA A 195 -14.00 13.99 16.49
C ALA A 195 -14.27 15.47 16.71
N SER A 196 -15.56 15.80 16.71
CA SER A 196 -16.08 17.08 17.10
C SER A 196 -15.86 17.13 18.60
N LEU A 197 -14.61 17.43 18.94
CA LEU A 197 -14.09 17.53 20.28
C LEU A 197 -14.74 18.77 20.89
N ILE A 198 -15.75 18.49 21.72
CA ILE A 198 -16.07 19.23 22.95
C ILE A 198 -16.44 20.71 22.79
N GLY A 199 -17.70 21.01 23.09
CA GLY A 199 -18.15 22.37 23.37
C GLY A 199 -19.49 22.45 24.08
N LEU A 200 -19.77 21.61 25.08
CA LEU A 200 -20.90 21.83 26.01
C LEU A 200 -20.37 22.27 27.38
N PRO A 201 -20.27 23.58 27.67
CA PRO A 201 -20.22 24.07 29.03
C PRO A 201 -21.61 24.60 29.42
N ALA A 202 -22.51 23.75 29.90
CA ALA A 202 -23.69 24.21 30.61
C ALA A 202 -24.24 23.09 31.51
N LEU A 203 -24.68 23.46 32.71
CA LEU A 203 -25.27 22.63 33.78
C LEU A 203 -24.31 21.98 34.79
N ALA A 204 -23.46 22.77 35.44
CA ALA A 204 -23.00 22.47 36.80
C ALA A 204 -23.08 23.68 37.76
N MET A 205 -23.97 24.64 37.50
CA MET A 205 -24.26 25.76 38.40
C MET A 205 -25.76 25.89 38.70
N ALA A 206 -26.39 24.82 39.19
CA ALA A 206 -27.78 24.89 39.68
C ALA A 206 -28.06 24.07 40.95
N MET A 207 -27.03 23.67 41.72
CA MET A 207 -27.24 23.07 43.05
C MET A 207 -26.25 23.61 44.09
N ARG A 208 -26.21 24.94 44.26
CA ARG A 208 -25.82 25.55 45.55
C ARG A 208 -27.07 26.10 46.24
N ARG A 209 -28.02 25.20 46.51
CA ARG A 209 -29.23 25.51 47.27
C ARG A 209 -28.96 25.25 48.75
N ARG A 210 -29.08 26.31 49.55
CA ARG A 210 -29.54 26.33 50.95
C ARG A 210 -28.87 25.37 51.95
N ARG A 211 -28.00 25.94 52.80
CA ARG A 211 -28.02 25.72 54.25
C ARG A 211 -27.35 26.91 54.95
N ARG A 212 -28.17 27.84 55.44
CA ARG A 212 -27.87 28.70 56.59
C ARG A 212 -29.04 28.49 57.56
N GLY A 213 -28.82 27.61 58.52
CA GLY A 213 -29.19 27.87 59.91
C GLY A 213 -27.96 28.46 60.60
#